data_AF-A0A922I046-F1
#
_entry.id   AF-A0A922I046-F1
#
_cell.length_a   1.000
_cell.length_b   1.000
_cell.length_c   1.000
_cell.angle_alpha   90.00
_cell.angle_beta   90.00
_cell.angle_gamma   90.00
#
_symmetry.space_group_name_H-M   'P 1'
#
loop_
_entity.id
_entity.type
_entity.pdbx_description
1 polymer ?
#
loop_
_entity_poly.entity_id
_entity_poly.type
_entity_poly.pdbx_seq_one_letter_code
_entity_poly.pdbx_strand_id
1 'polypeptide(L)'
;MFGIYKFENGVRIHNVQQIKTGQTMLTTIGDLFIGNILTIAIGSSDGQLLCYEFTINDSIENLMEQSSADNLIQSSTVTNDSLSIWYLKMVHLEIMESTIEQNLIFVCSEDSMWRIFTYSSKNLTKLFENCDSSYGVTSIEIFRIDHVDMNTVSIILLVGSYDEYLRIYSIELKFDHHCKETMKILQCLQQKKIHINGGGIWRILVNNDNDDDVNNNTILLSAMYSGAYWLTLEIPTEYQNGFKQNHHLNIDYKLNKFPIENDDSNENHLVYGIGSDSILSTILFASFYEKKIFLYKSCD
;
A
#
# COMPACT_ATOMS: atom_id res chain seq x y z
N MET A 1 0.40 20.13 -6.39
CA MET A 1 -1.04 20.47 -6.26
C MET A 1 -1.83 19.23 -6.61
N PHE A 2 -2.91 18.96 -5.88
CA PHE A 2 -3.87 17.92 -6.25
C PHE A 2 -5.30 18.49 -6.18
N GLY A 3 -6.24 17.82 -6.83
CA GLY A 3 -7.63 18.20 -6.84
C GLY A 3 -8.52 17.05 -6.39
N ILE A 4 -9.58 17.38 -5.67
CA ILE A 4 -10.67 16.47 -5.34
C ILE A 4 -11.77 16.71 -6.36
N TYR A 5 -12.22 15.64 -7.01
CA TYR A 5 -13.23 15.70 -8.07
C TYR A 5 -14.41 14.79 -7.71
N LYS A 6 -15.62 15.24 -8.05
CA LYS A 6 -16.86 14.49 -7.91
C LYS A 6 -17.27 13.96 -9.28
N PHE A 7 -17.66 12.69 -9.33
CA PHE A 7 -18.32 12.09 -10.49
C PHE A 7 -19.83 12.17 -10.29
N GLU A 8 -20.52 13.01 -11.06
CA GLU A 8 -21.96 13.22 -10.97
C GLU A 8 -22.69 12.50 -12.12
N ASN A 9 -23.67 11.67 -11.73
CA ASN A 9 -24.54 10.91 -12.65
C ASN A 9 -23.80 10.06 -13.68
N GLY A 10 -22.56 9.64 -13.40
CA GLY A 10 -21.77 8.80 -14.30
C GLY A 10 -21.19 9.51 -15.53
N VAL A 11 -21.41 10.82 -15.70
CA VAL A 11 -21.12 11.53 -16.97
C VAL A 11 -20.38 12.86 -16.74
N ARG A 12 -20.48 13.48 -15.56
CA ARG A 12 -19.88 14.80 -15.30
C ARG A 12 -18.84 14.72 -14.21
N ILE A 13 -17.69 15.36 -14.43
CA ILE A 13 -16.64 15.53 -13.44
C ILE A 13 -16.66 16.98 -12.95
N HIS A 14 -16.93 17.19 -11.67
CA HIS A 14 -16.91 18.50 -11.03
C HIS A 14 -15.69 18.63 -10.13
N ASN A 15 -14.93 19.71 -10.25
CA ASN A 15 -13.86 20.01 -9.30
C ASN A 15 -14.49 20.49 -7.98
N VAL A 16 -14.25 19.74 -6.90
CA VAL A 16 -14.75 20.05 -5.55
C VAL A 16 -13.77 20.99 -4.85
N GLN A 17 -12.48 20.67 -4.90
CA GLN A 17 -11.43 21.43 -4.22
C GLN A 17 -10.09 21.28 -4.93
N GLN A 18 -9.24 22.31 -4.85
CA GLN A 18 -7.83 22.25 -5.23
C GLN A 18 -6.96 22.62 -4.04
N ILE A 19 -5.94 21.81 -3.77
CA ILE A 19 -5.03 22.00 -2.64
C ILE A 19 -3.61 22.22 -3.15
N LYS A 20 -3.08 23.40 -2.82
CA LYS A 20 -1.68 23.76 -3.09
C LYS A 20 -0.83 23.31 -1.92
N THR A 21 -0.02 22.29 -2.16
CA THR A 21 0.83 21.63 -1.15
C THR A 21 2.18 22.34 -0.92
N GLY A 22 2.55 23.29 -1.80
CA GLY A 22 3.88 23.92 -1.78
C GLY A 22 5.02 23.05 -2.33
N GLN A 23 4.75 21.78 -2.64
CA GLN A 23 5.75 20.80 -3.08
C GLN A 23 6.05 20.91 -4.58
N THR A 24 7.29 20.59 -4.96
CA THR A 24 7.76 20.61 -6.36
C THR A 24 7.02 19.59 -7.23
N MET A 25 6.92 18.34 -6.77
CA MET A 25 6.20 17.28 -7.47
C MET A 25 5.57 16.32 -6.44
N LEU A 26 4.29 16.01 -6.64
CA LEU A 26 3.60 14.96 -5.89
C LEU A 26 3.81 13.65 -6.64
N THR A 27 4.23 12.61 -5.93
CA THR A 27 4.66 11.34 -6.50
C THR A 27 3.67 10.21 -6.27
N THR A 28 2.95 10.26 -5.14
CA THR A 28 1.99 9.23 -4.75
C THR A 28 0.93 9.78 -3.82
N ILE A 29 -0.23 9.14 -3.81
CA ILE A 29 -1.37 9.43 -2.94
C ILE A 29 -1.85 8.11 -2.33
N GLY A 30 -2.17 8.14 -1.05
CA GLY A 30 -2.93 7.08 -0.37
C GLY A 30 -4.11 7.72 0.33
N ASP A 31 -5.21 6.99 0.43
CA ASP A 31 -6.43 7.46 1.04
C ASP A 31 -7.00 6.42 2.02
N LEU A 32 -7.79 6.91 2.96
CA LEU A 32 -8.49 6.11 3.95
C LEU A 32 -9.80 6.80 4.31
N PHE A 33 -10.90 6.05 4.26
CA PHE A 33 -12.23 6.56 4.57
C PHE A 33 -12.82 5.80 5.75
N ILE A 34 -13.01 6.48 6.89
CA ILE A 34 -13.54 5.89 8.13
C ILE A 34 -14.71 6.72 8.61
N GLY A 35 -15.90 6.12 8.65
CA GLY A 35 -17.14 6.81 8.97
C GLY A 35 -17.35 8.00 8.03
N ASN A 36 -17.22 9.21 8.58
CA ASN A 36 -17.41 10.47 7.87
C ASN A 36 -16.09 11.21 7.61
N ILE A 37 -14.94 10.57 7.83
CA ILE A 37 -13.63 11.21 7.72
C ILE A 37 -12.87 10.59 6.54
N LEU A 38 -12.48 11.44 5.59
CA LEU A 38 -11.51 11.10 4.55
C LEU A 38 -10.13 11.60 4.99
N THR A 39 -9.19 10.68 5.11
CA THR A 39 -7.77 10.99 5.27
C THR A 39 -7.06 10.77 3.94
N ILE A 40 -6.24 11.74 3.53
CA ILE A 40 -5.39 11.66 2.34
C ILE A 40 -3.94 11.85 2.77
N ALA A 41 -3.10 10.85 2.51
CA ALA A 41 -1.65 10.93 2.61
C ALA A 41 -1.04 11.17 1.23
N ILE A 42 -0.05 12.05 1.15
CA ILE A 42 0.62 12.44 -0.09
C ILE A 42 2.12 12.39 0.11
N GLY A 43 2.78 11.69 -0.80
CA GLY A 43 4.22 11.65 -0.91
C GLY A 43 4.69 12.63 -1.99
N SER A 44 5.84 13.23 -1.77
CA SER A 44 6.47 14.14 -2.72
C SER A 44 7.85 13.67 -3.17
N SER A 45 8.33 14.30 -4.25
CA SER A 45 9.64 14.02 -4.82
C SER A 45 10.81 14.44 -3.92
N ASP A 46 10.57 15.37 -3.00
CA ASP A 46 11.52 15.88 -2.02
C ASP A 46 11.36 15.22 -0.63
N GLY A 47 10.67 14.07 -0.56
CA GLY A 47 10.62 13.25 0.66
C GLY A 47 9.66 13.75 1.73
N GLN A 48 8.74 14.66 1.41
CA GLN A 48 7.73 15.13 2.36
C GLN A 48 6.50 14.23 2.32
N LEU A 49 6.08 13.79 3.51
CA LEU A 49 4.80 13.14 3.72
C LEU A 49 3.82 14.17 4.29
N LEU A 50 2.75 14.43 3.55
CA LEU A 50 1.68 15.36 3.91
C LEU A 50 0.40 14.55 4.18
N CYS A 51 -0.29 14.85 5.26
CA CYS A 51 -1.58 14.25 5.60
C CYS A 51 -2.64 15.34 5.70
N TYR A 52 -3.79 15.07 5.10
CA TYR A 52 -4.96 15.95 5.10
C TYR A 52 -6.17 15.16 5.59
N GLU A 53 -6.87 15.68 6.59
CA GLU A 53 -8.16 15.15 7.04
C GLU A 53 -9.29 16.06 6.60
N PHE A 54 -10.35 15.44 6.09
CA PHE A 54 -11.58 16.07 5.67
C PHE A 54 -12.74 15.44 6.44
N THR A 55 -13.47 16.25 7.19
CA THR A 55 -14.73 15.82 7.82
C THR A 55 -15.88 16.02 6.84
N ILE A 56 -16.67 14.97 6.64
CA ILE A 56 -17.79 14.92 5.70
C ILE A 56 -19.09 14.83 6.50
N ASN A 57 -19.64 15.98 6.88
CA ASN A 57 -20.74 16.04 7.84
C ASN A 57 -22.06 15.43 7.34
N ASP A 58 -22.36 15.50 6.04
CA ASP A 58 -23.61 14.97 5.46
C ASP A 58 -23.38 14.18 4.16
N SER A 59 -22.58 14.74 3.25
CA SER A 59 -22.16 14.11 2.00
C SER A 59 -20.88 14.79 1.49
N ILE A 60 -20.13 14.10 0.60
CA ILE A 60 -18.98 14.71 -0.13
C ILE A 60 -19.41 16.00 -0.85
N GLU A 61 -20.70 16.14 -1.14
CA GLU A 61 -21.29 17.30 -1.83
C GLU A 61 -21.17 18.60 -1.02
N ASN A 62 -21.12 18.52 0.31
CA ASN A 62 -21.02 19.68 1.20
C ASN A 62 -19.58 20.17 1.42
N LEU A 63 -18.55 19.49 0.88
CA LEU A 63 -17.16 19.95 0.92
C LEU A 63 -16.96 21.30 0.21
N MET A 64 -17.79 21.62 -0.78
CA MET A 64 -17.72 22.90 -1.50
C MET A 64 -18.19 24.10 -0.66
N GLU A 65 -19.10 23.89 0.29
CA GLU A 65 -19.70 24.96 1.10
C GLU A 65 -19.00 25.16 2.46
N GLN A 66 -18.24 24.16 2.92
CA GLN A 66 -17.57 24.15 4.22
C GLN A 66 -16.12 24.62 4.17
N SER A 67 -15.77 25.47 3.19
CA SER A 67 -14.43 25.98 2.90
C SER A 67 -13.87 26.97 3.94
N SER A 68 -14.25 26.87 5.20
CA SER A 68 -13.47 27.52 6.26
C SER A 68 -12.22 26.68 6.52
N ALA A 69 -11.10 27.34 6.80
CA ALA A 69 -9.85 26.70 7.22
C ALA A 69 -10.00 25.84 8.50
N ASP A 70 -11.19 25.87 9.15
CA ASP A 70 -11.48 25.22 10.42
C ASP A 70 -11.74 23.71 10.30
N ASN A 71 -12.08 23.20 9.10
CA ASN A 71 -12.42 21.77 8.88
C ASN A 71 -11.33 20.96 8.17
N LEU A 72 -10.25 21.62 7.73
CA LEU A 72 -9.09 20.97 7.10
C LEU A 72 -7.98 20.89 8.13
N ILE A 73 -7.68 19.68 8.60
CA ILE A 73 -6.50 19.48 9.44
C ILE A 73 -5.36 18.99 8.55
N GLN A 74 -4.26 19.74 8.54
CA GLN A 74 -3.05 19.38 7.83
C GLN A 74 -1.95 19.04 8.83
N SER A 75 -1.31 17.89 8.61
CA SER A 75 -0.07 17.49 9.27
C SER A 75 0.99 17.20 8.21
N SER A 76 2.25 17.48 8.54
CA SER A 76 3.37 17.15 7.66
C SER A 76 4.55 16.60 8.45
N THR A 77 5.35 15.77 7.78
CA THR A 77 6.65 15.33 8.29
C THR A 77 7.60 15.15 7.11
N VAL A 78 8.84 15.56 7.31
CA VAL A 78 9.92 15.30 6.36
C VAL A 78 10.47 13.91 6.65
N THR A 79 10.38 12.99 5.70
CA THR A 79 11.21 11.77 5.75
C THR A 79 12.64 12.23 5.44
N ASN A 80 13.61 11.82 6.27
CA ASN A 80 14.86 12.55 6.54
C ASN A 80 15.75 12.95 5.35
N ASP A 81 15.44 12.63 4.10
CA ASP A 81 16.48 12.50 3.08
C ASP A 81 16.29 13.31 1.78
N SER A 82 15.36 14.29 1.69
CA SER A 82 15.10 15.04 0.43
C SER A 82 14.85 14.15 -0.81
N LEU A 83 14.62 12.85 -0.59
CA LEU A 83 14.55 11.80 -1.60
C LEU A 83 13.10 11.39 -1.80
N SER A 84 12.74 11.05 -3.04
CA SER A 84 11.34 10.85 -3.43
C SER A 84 10.65 9.73 -2.65
N ILE A 85 9.41 9.99 -2.22
CA ILE A 85 8.49 8.94 -1.76
C ILE A 85 7.84 8.33 -3.00
N TRP A 86 7.98 7.03 -3.25
CA TRP A 86 7.44 6.40 -4.46
C TRP A 86 6.05 5.82 -4.31
N TYR A 87 5.72 5.36 -3.10
CA TYR A 87 4.47 4.69 -2.85
C TYR A 87 4.05 4.84 -1.38
N LEU A 88 2.74 4.84 -1.17
CA LEU A 88 2.10 4.90 0.14
C LEU A 88 0.98 3.88 0.20
N LYS A 89 0.79 3.26 1.37
CA LYS A 89 -0.41 2.49 1.69
C LYS A 89 -0.94 2.93 3.05
N MET A 90 -2.23 3.24 3.11
CA MET A 90 -2.91 3.57 4.36
C MET A 90 -3.76 2.39 4.82
N VAL A 91 -3.86 2.20 6.13
CA VAL A 91 -4.80 1.24 6.74
C VAL A 91 -5.32 1.78 8.06
N HIS A 92 -6.59 1.48 8.33
CA HIS A 92 -7.20 1.67 9.64
C HIS A 92 -7.13 0.36 10.42
N LEU A 93 -6.63 0.41 11.64
CA LEU A 93 -6.70 -0.72 12.57
C LEU A 93 -7.65 -0.37 13.70
N GLU A 94 -8.66 -1.21 13.88
CA GLU A 94 -9.59 -1.18 15.00
C GLU A 94 -9.38 -2.42 15.87
N ILE A 95 -9.26 -2.24 17.18
CA ILE A 95 -9.23 -3.35 18.14
C ILE A 95 -10.51 -3.32 18.99
N MET A 96 -11.40 -4.29 18.72
CA MET A 96 -12.78 -4.34 19.21
C MET A 96 -12.93 -4.16 20.73
N GLU A 97 -12.06 -4.74 21.56
CA GLU A 97 -12.21 -4.66 23.02
C GLU A 97 -11.60 -3.39 23.64
N SER A 98 -10.73 -2.70 22.89
CA SER A 98 -9.93 -1.60 23.43
C SER A 98 -10.46 -0.21 23.10
N THR A 99 -11.39 -0.09 22.13
CA THR A 99 -11.80 1.19 21.50
C THR A 99 -10.62 1.99 20.93
N ILE A 100 -9.46 1.35 20.76
CA ILE A 100 -8.28 1.98 20.18
C ILE A 100 -8.39 1.80 18.67
N GLU A 101 -8.31 2.95 18.00
CA GLU A 101 -8.31 3.08 16.56
C GLU A 101 -7.02 3.79 16.15
N GLN A 102 -6.30 3.24 15.18
CA GLN A 102 -5.06 3.83 14.71
C GLN A 102 -4.94 3.75 13.20
N ASN A 103 -4.70 4.90 12.58
CA ASN A 103 -4.36 4.98 11.17
C ASN A 103 -2.85 4.79 11.02
N LEU A 104 -2.47 3.85 10.16
CA LEU A 104 -1.09 3.59 9.77
C LEU A 104 -0.85 4.02 8.34
N ILE A 105 0.33 4.57 8.11
CA ILE A 105 0.81 4.95 6.79
C ILE A 105 2.13 4.24 6.55
N PHE A 106 2.13 3.33 5.60
CA PHE A 106 3.31 2.66 5.10
C PHE A 106 3.90 3.49 3.95
N VAL A 107 5.19 3.75 4.00
CA VAL A 107 5.88 4.68 3.10
C VAL A 107 7.08 4.00 2.47
N CYS A 108 7.19 4.09 1.15
CA CYS A 108 8.35 3.63 0.39
C CYS A 108 9.09 4.80 -0.22
N SER A 109 10.42 4.82 -0.06
CA SER A 109 11.26 5.94 -0.46
C SER A 109 12.45 5.50 -1.31
N GLU A 110 12.97 6.44 -2.11
CA GLU A 110 14.17 6.28 -2.95
C GLU A 110 15.44 6.01 -2.12
N ASP A 111 15.45 6.37 -0.85
CA ASP A 111 16.55 6.17 0.11
C ASP A 111 16.79 4.70 0.52
N SER A 112 16.19 3.75 -0.19
CA SER A 112 16.24 2.30 0.10
C SER A 112 15.57 1.91 1.42
N MET A 113 14.71 2.77 1.96
CA MET A 113 13.97 2.49 3.17
C MET A 113 12.47 2.42 2.94
N TRP A 114 11.82 1.62 3.78
CA TRP A 114 10.38 1.73 4.01
C TRP A 114 10.10 2.02 5.49
N ARG A 115 9.01 2.72 5.75
CA ARG A 115 8.69 3.29 7.07
C ARG A 115 7.23 3.09 7.40
N ILE A 116 6.93 3.04 8.70
CA ILE A 116 5.56 3.06 9.22
C ILE A 116 5.40 4.33 10.03
N PHE A 117 4.37 5.08 9.72
CA PHE A 117 3.94 6.22 10.50
C PHE A 117 2.57 5.95 11.12
N THR A 118 2.39 6.40 12.35
CA THR A 118 1.07 6.55 12.94
C THR A 118 0.57 7.96 12.65
N TYR A 119 -0.70 8.06 12.29
CA TYR A 119 -1.36 9.33 12.10
C TYR A 119 -2.54 9.45 13.08
N SER A 120 -2.50 10.47 13.92
CA SER A 120 -3.66 10.99 14.66
C SER A 120 -3.86 12.43 14.24
N SER A 121 -5.08 12.97 14.30
CA SER A 121 -5.53 14.16 13.56
C SER A 121 -4.59 15.36 13.43
N LYS A 122 -3.57 15.52 14.29
CA LYS A 122 -2.53 16.56 14.13
C LYS A 122 -1.08 16.05 14.14
N ASN A 123 -0.85 14.80 14.49
CA ASN A 123 0.47 14.24 14.71
C ASN A 123 0.74 13.09 13.75
N LEU A 124 1.80 13.24 12.98
CA LEU A 124 2.39 12.17 12.19
C LEU A 124 3.67 11.73 12.90
N THR A 125 3.70 10.50 13.40
CA THR A 125 4.83 9.98 14.19
C THR A 125 5.43 8.78 13.51
N LYS A 126 6.75 8.77 13.30
CA LYS A 126 7.46 7.61 12.76
C LYS A 126 7.50 6.51 13.84
N LEU A 127 6.87 5.39 13.55
CA LEU A 127 6.89 4.20 14.39
C LEU A 127 8.08 3.30 14.07
N PHE A 128 8.45 3.25 12.79
CA PHE A 128 9.41 2.27 12.28
C PHE A 128 10.13 2.75 11.03
N GLU A 129 11.34 2.21 10.84
CA GLU A 129 12.05 2.23 9.57
C GLU A 129 12.85 0.95 9.38
N ASN A 130 12.98 0.52 8.13
CA ASN A 130 13.79 -0.61 7.72
C ASN A 130 14.58 -0.23 6.45
N CYS A 131 15.84 -0.69 6.39
CA CYS A 131 16.82 -0.35 5.36
C CYS A 131 17.52 -1.59 4.76
N ASP A 132 16.83 -2.73 4.66
CA ASP A 132 17.39 -3.99 4.13
C ASP A 132 17.39 -4.08 2.58
N SER A 133 16.92 -3.03 1.92
CA SER A 133 16.95 -2.90 0.46
C SER A 133 18.24 -2.23 0.03
N SER A 134 18.82 -2.70 -1.07
CA SER A 134 20.08 -2.13 -1.60
C SER A 134 19.84 -0.91 -2.50
N TYR A 135 18.58 -0.69 -2.89
CA TYR A 135 18.11 0.40 -3.74
C TYR A 135 16.72 0.85 -3.29
N GLY A 136 16.25 1.97 -3.84
CA GLY A 136 14.95 2.57 -3.52
C GLY A 136 13.80 1.57 -3.45
N VAL A 137 12.97 1.72 -2.43
CA VAL A 137 11.76 0.90 -2.25
C VAL A 137 10.65 1.55 -3.06
N THR A 138 9.99 0.77 -3.91
CA THR A 138 9.11 1.27 -4.97
C THR A 138 7.65 0.90 -4.77
N SER A 139 7.36 -0.13 -3.97
CA SER A 139 6.00 -0.56 -3.68
C SER A 139 5.89 -1.23 -2.32
N ILE A 140 4.72 -1.09 -1.70
CA ILE A 140 4.35 -1.76 -0.45
C ILE A 140 2.88 -2.10 -0.50
N GLU A 141 2.52 -3.33 -0.14
CA GLU A 141 1.12 -3.75 0.01
C GLU A 141 0.94 -4.63 1.23
N ILE A 142 -0.25 -4.53 1.82
CA ILE A 142 -0.73 -5.39 2.88
C ILE A 142 -1.34 -6.62 2.22
N PHE A 143 -0.74 -7.78 2.48
CA PHE A 143 -1.28 -9.06 2.03
C PHE A 143 -2.41 -9.51 2.94
N ARG A 144 -2.19 -9.46 4.26
CA ARG A 144 -3.12 -9.97 5.27
C ARG A 144 -2.94 -9.23 6.59
N ILE A 145 -4.02 -9.10 7.35
CA ILE A 145 -4.04 -8.59 8.71
C ILE A 145 -4.76 -9.63 9.57
N ASP A 146 -4.07 -10.17 10.58
CA ASP A 146 -4.59 -11.17 11.49
C ASP A 146 -4.62 -10.60 12.92
N HIS A 147 -5.72 -10.80 13.64
CA HIS A 147 -5.77 -10.52 15.09
C HIS A 147 -5.17 -11.72 15.83
N VAL A 148 -4.01 -11.53 16.45
CA VAL A 148 -3.29 -12.58 17.20
C VAL A 148 -3.90 -12.75 18.58
N ASP A 149 -4.20 -11.64 19.24
CA ASP A 149 -4.93 -11.58 20.50
C ASP A 149 -5.70 -10.27 20.59
N MET A 150 -6.28 -9.99 21.77
CA MET A 150 -7.07 -8.80 22.03
C MET A 150 -6.31 -7.48 21.80
N ASN A 151 -4.97 -7.49 21.79
CA ASN A 151 -4.11 -6.29 21.73
C ASN A 151 -3.01 -6.35 20.69
N THR A 152 -2.95 -7.44 19.95
CA THR A 152 -1.84 -7.73 19.05
C THR A 152 -2.38 -8.05 17.67
N VAL A 153 -1.93 -7.28 16.70
CA VAL A 153 -2.24 -7.47 15.28
C VAL A 153 -0.97 -7.90 14.57
N SER A 154 -1.08 -8.95 13.76
CA SER A 154 -0.04 -9.37 12.82
C SER A 154 -0.40 -8.84 11.43
N ILE A 155 0.57 -8.22 10.76
CA ILE A 155 0.44 -7.74 9.39
C ILE A 155 1.46 -8.49 8.54
N ILE A 156 0.97 -9.17 7.51
CA ILE A 156 1.82 -9.69 6.43
C ILE A 156 1.93 -8.63 5.35
N LEU A 157 3.15 -8.20 5.11
CA LEU A 157 3.47 -7.08 4.22
C LEU A 157 4.34 -7.55 3.06
N LEU A 158 4.02 -7.07 1.86
CA LEU A 158 4.78 -7.26 0.64
C LEU A 158 5.51 -5.96 0.31
N VAL A 159 6.81 -6.01 0.07
CA VAL A 159 7.64 -4.84 -0.24
C VAL A 159 8.46 -5.11 -1.48
N GLY A 160 8.31 -4.25 -2.48
CA GLY A 160 9.06 -4.31 -3.73
C GLY A 160 10.03 -3.14 -3.85
N SER A 161 11.19 -3.40 -4.45
CA SER A 161 12.27 -2.42 -4.58
C SER A 161 12.94 -2.51 -5.95
N TYR A 162 13.73 -1.49 -6.28
CA TYR A 162 14.55 -1.45 -7.50
C TYR A 162 15.59 -2.58 -7.58
N ASP A 163 15.95 -3.17 -6.44
CA ASP A 163 16.93 -4.25 -6.33
C ASP A 163 16.41 -5.62 -6.80
N GLU A 164 15.25 -5.66 -7.46
CA GLU A 164 14.64 -6.86 -8.07
C GLU A 164 14.03 -7.87 -7.08
N TYR A 165 13.89 -7.50 -5.80
CA TYR A 165 13.37 -8.42 -4.79
C TYR A 165 12.01 -8.03 -4.23
N LEU A 166 11.11 -9.02 -4.21
CA LEU A 166 9.89 -8.98 -3.42
C LEU A 166 10.23 -9.53 -2.04
N ARG A 167 10.11 -8.69 -1.02
CA ARG A 167 10.31 -9.08 0.37
C ARG A 167 8.95 -9.24 1.04
N ILE A 168 8.81 -10.31 1.80
CA ILE A 168 7.61 -10.58 2.59
C ILE A 168 8.01 -10.42 4.06
N TYR A 169 7.31 -9.55 4.78
CA TYR A 169 7.50 -9.36 6.21
C TYR A 169 6.29 -9.81 6.99
N SER A 170 6.54 -10.25 8.23
CA SER A 170 5.52 -10.30 9.27
C SER A 170 5.86 -9.24 10.32
N ILE A 171 4.88 -8.41 10.64
CA ILE A 171 4.99 -7.31 11.59
C ILE A 171 3.95 -7.53 12.68
N GLU A 172 4.41 -7.61 13.93
CA GLU A 172 3.53 -7.68 15.09
C GLU A 172 3.46 -6.33 15.79
N LEU A 173 2.25 -5.79 15.87
CA LEU A 173 1.92 -4.53 16.50
C LEU A 173 1.18 -4.79 17.80
N LYS A 174 1.65 -4.20 18.89
CA LYS A 174 0.97 -4.24 20.19
C LYS A 174 0.45 -2.88 20.57
N PHE A 175 -0.80 -2.88 21.03
CA PHE A 175 -1.52 -1.71 21.51
C PHE A 175 -1.49 -1.71 23.04
N ASP A 176 -1.12 -0.57 23.63
CA ASP A 176 -1.14 -0.39 25.09
C ASP A 176 -2.48 0.23 25.51
N HIS A 177 -3.29 -0.52 26.26
CA HIS A 177 -4.57 -0.03 26.78
C HIS A 177 -4.45 1.14 27.76
N HIS A 178 -3.33 1.24 28.48
CA HIS A 178 -3.16 2.25 29.53
C HIS A 178 -2.70 3.59 28.98
N CYS A 179 -2.17 3.60 27.76
CA CYS A 179 -1.79 4.80 27.04
C CYS A 179 -2.37 4.70 25.63
N LYS A 180 -3.56 5.28 25.44
CA LYS A 180 -4.37 5.24 24.21
C LYS A 180 -3.64 5.68 22.92
N GLU A 181 -2.40 6.18 23.05
CA GLU A 181 -1.58 6.70 21.96
C GLU A 181 -0.29 5.90 21.73
N THR A 182 0.04 4.87 22.52
CA THR A 182 1.29 4.12 22.34
C THR A 182 1.06 2.75 21.75
N MET A 183 1.04 2.70 20.42
CA MET A 183 1.32 1.46 19.69
C MET A 183 2.83 1.24 19.61
N LYS A 184 3.27 -0.01 19.69
CA LYS A 184 4.68 -0.40 19.53
C LYS A 184 4.79 -1.58 18.59
N ILE A 185 5.87 -1.61 17.80
CA ILE A 185 6.26 -2.80 17.06
C ILE A 185 6.93 -3.76 18.05
N LEU A 186 6.34 -4.93 18.21
CA LEU A 186 6.96 -6.03 18.95
C LEU A 186 8.04 -6.69 18.10
N GLN A 187 7.72 -6.91 16.83
CA GLN A 187 8.56 -7.67 15.93
C GLN A 187 8.32 -7.24 14.48
N CYS A 188 9.40 -7.19 13.69
CA CYS A 188 9.35 -7.06 12.24
C CYS A 188 10.39 -8.04 11.68
N LEU A 189 9.93 -9.11 11.03
CA LEU A 189 10.79 -10.16 10.47
C LEU A 189 10.60 -10.26 8.97
N GLN A 190 11.70 -10.29 8.22
CA GLN A 190 11.67 -10.71 6.83
C GLN A 190 11.47 -12.24 6.78
N GLN A 191 10.30 -12.65 6.28
CA GLN A 191 9.86 -14.04 6.20
C GLN A 191 10.34 -14.73 4.93
N LYS A 192 10.29 -14.02 3.80
CA LYS A 192 10.72 -14.52 2.50
C LYS A 192 11.31 -13.40 1.66
N LYS A 193 12.21 -13.76 0.75
CA LYS A 193 12.76 -12.88 -0.27
C LYS A 193 12.73 -13.63 -1.60
N ILE A 194 12.00 -13.08 -2.57
CA ILE A 194 11.78 -13.68 -3.89
C ILE A 194 12.46 -12.77 -4.92
N HIS A 195 13.36 -13.34 -5.72
CA HIS A 195 14.06 -12.61 -6.77
C HIS A 195 13.29 -12.65 -8.08
N ILE A 196 13.05 -11.50 -8.70
CA ILE A 196 12.43 -11.37 -10.02
C ILE A 196 13.45 -10.72 -10.96
N ASN A 197 14.23 -11.55 -11.63
CA ASN A 197 15.34 -11.11 -12.48
C ASN A 197 14.95 -10.04 -13.50
N GLY A 198 15.77 -9.00 -13.59
CA GLY A 198 15.77 -8.04 -14.71
C GLY A 198 14.83 -6.85 -14.55
N GLY A 199 14.32 -6.54 -13.36
CA GLY A 199 13.35 -5.47 -13.22
C GLY A 199 12.93 -5.21 -11.77
N GLY A 200 13.22 -3.99 -11.31
CA GLY A 200 12.71 -3.48 -10.03
C GLY A 200 11.19 -3.65 -9.92
N ILE A 201 10.69 -3.96 -8.72
CA ILE A 201 9.26 -4.25 -8.52
C ILE A 201 8.50 -2.94 -8.32
N TRP A 202 7.87 -2.47 -9.37
CA TRP A 202 7.27 -1.15 -9.41
C TRP A 202 5.90 -1.06 -8.73
N ARG A 203 5.04 -2.05 -8.93
CA ARG A 203 3.71 -2.11 -8.30
C ARG A 203 3.40 -3.53 -7.86
N ILE A 204 2.74 -3.61 -6.70
CA ILE A 204 2.17 -4.82 -6.14
C ILE A 204 0.68 -4.54 -5.99
N LEU A 205 -0.15 -5.45 -6.47
CA LEU A 205 -1.59 -5.44 -6.23
C LEU A 205 -1.95 -6.78 -5.61
N VAL A 206 -2.49 -6.74 -4.39
CA VAL A 206 -3.02 -7.92 -3.72
C VAL A 206 -4.49 -8.00 -4.07
N ASN A 207 -4.93 -9.12 -4.61
CA ASN A 207 -6.35 -9.41 -4.68
C ASN A 207 -6.70 -10.51 -3.69
N ASN A 208 -7.42 -10.11 -2.64
CA ASN A 208 -8.00 -11.00 -1.66
C ASN A 208 -9.46 -11.15 -2.05
N ASP A 209 -9.79 -12.27 -2.70
CA ASP A 209 -11.20 -12.57 -2.94
C ASP A 209 -11.86 -12.80 -1.57
N ASN A 210 -13.04 -12.22 -1.37
CA ASN A 210 -13.75 -12.24 -0.07
C ASN A 210 -14.45 -13.58 0.21
N ASP A 211 -14.22 -14.61 -0.61
CA ASP A 211 -14.80 -15.93 -0.40
C ASP A 211 -13.90 -16.75 0.54
N ASP A 212 -14.54 -17.42 1.51
CA ASP A 212 -13.96 -18.25 2.58
C ASP A 212 -13.07 -19.43 2.10
N ASP A 213 -12.74 -19.52 0.81
CA ASP A 213 -11.76 -20.46 0.24
C ASP A 213 -10.33 -19.87 0.30
N VAL A 214 -9.79 -19.89 1.50
CA VAL A 214 -8.56 -19.28 2.04
C VAL A 214 -7.23 -19.54 1.29
N ASN A 215 -7.19 -20.24 0.15
CA ASN A 215 -5.91 -20.79 -0.36
C ASN A 215 -5.38 -20.21 -1.68
N ASN A 216 -6.06 -19.28 -2.35
CA ASN A 216 -5.58 -18.72 -3.62
C ASN A 216 -5.56 -17.18 -3.65
N ASN A 217 -4.82 -16.57 -2.71
CA ASN A 217 -4.53 -15.14 -2.82
C ASN A 217 -3.58 -14.91 -3.99
N THR A 218 -4.11 -14.31 -5.05
CA THR A 218 -3.33 -13.98 -6.24
C THR A 218 -2.83 -12.55 -6.13
N ILE A 219 -1.52 -12.41 -6.21
CA ILE A 219 -0.83 -11.13 -6.20
C ILE A 219 -0.36 -10.83 -7.61
N LEU A 220 -0.70 -9.65 -8.09
CA LEU A 220 -0.26 -9.16 -9.38
C LEU A 220 0.93 -8.23 -9.18
N LEU A 221 1.98 -8.44 -9.98
CA LEU A 221 3.22 -7.68 -9.89
C LEU A 221 3.53 -7.02 -11.23
N SER A 222 3.85 -5.74 -11.16
CA SER A 222 4.47 -4.98 -12.24
C SER A 222 5.96 -4.90 -11.95
N ALA A 223 6.77 -5.76 -12.55
CA ALA A 223 8.22 -5.67 -12.46
C ALA A 223 8.71 -4.91 -13.69
N MET A 224 9.47 -3.83 -13.49
CA MET A 224 9.84 -2.84 -14.51
C MET A 224 10.22 -3.52 -15.82
N TYR A 225 11.48 -3.85 -16.05
CA TYR A 225 11.88 -4.42 -17.34
C TYR A 225 11.56 -5.92 -17.46
N SER A 226 11.17 -6.59 -16.36
CA SER A 226 10.88 -8.03 -16.38
C SER A 226 9.47 -8.38 -16.84
N GLY A 227 8.55 -7.41 -16.95
CA GLY A 227 7.17 -7.62 -17.35
C GLY A 227 6.18 -7.75 -16.19
N ALA A 228 4.99 -8.26 -16.50
CA ALA A 228 3.94 -8.51 -15.52
C ALA A 228 3.97 -9.96 -15.01
N TYR A 229 3.68 -10.16 -13.72
CA TYR A 229 3.63 -11.47 -13.09
C TYR A 229 2.35 -11.64 -12.27
N TRP A 230 1.96 -12.90 -12.07
CA TRP A 230 1.07 -13.29 -10.98
C TRP A 230 1.78 -14.27 -10.05
N LEU A 231 1.56 -14.08 -8.77
CA LEU A 231 2.18 -14.81 -7.67
C LEU A 231 1.07 -15.34 -6.78
N THR A 232 1.08 -16.63 -6.49
CA THR A 232 0.28 -17.19 -5.40
C THR A 232 1.18 -17.38 -4.18
N LEU A 233 0.68 -17.03 -3.00
CA LEU A 233 1.35 -17.26 -1.71
C LEU A 233 0.52 -18.18 -0.84
N GLU A 234 1.16 -19.22 -0.34
CA GLU A 234 0.60 -20.11 0.68
C GLU A 234 1.25 -19.75 2.02
N ILE A 235 0.46 -19.11 2.90
CA ILE A 235 0.91 -18.72 4.23
C ILE A 235 0.13 -19.56 5.25
N PRO A 236 0.81 -20.44 6.01
CA PRO A 236 0.16 -21.25 7.03
C PRO A 236 -0.71 -20.43 7.97
N THR A 237 -1.94 -20.89 8.22
CA THR A 237 -2.92 -20.27 9.13
C THR A 237 -2.63 -20.54 10.62
N GLU A 238 -1.46 -21.11 10.95
CA GLU A 238 -1.08 -21.55 12.30
C GLU A 238 -1.05 -20.45 13.38
N TYR A 239 -1.38 -19.20 13.04
CA TYR A 239 -1.55 -18.10 14.00
C TYR A 239 -2.73 -18.26 14.97
N GLN A 240 -3.66 -19.21 14.77
CA GLN A 240 -4.85 -19.33 15.62
C GLN A 240 -4.62 -19.95 17.01
N ASN A 241 -3.45 -20.53 17.31
CA ASN A 241 -3.25 -21.32 18.54
C ASN A 241 -2.04 -20.88 19.38
N GLY A 242 -1.98 -19.59 19.76
CA GLY A 242 -1.23 -19.10 20.93
C GLY A 242 0.22 -19.62 21.14
N PHE A 243 1.20 -18.74 20.87
CA PHE A 243 2.64 -18.81 21.20
C PHE A 243 3.57 -19.69 20.33
N LYS A 244 4.60 -19.05 19.72
CA LYS A 244 6.01 -19.10 20.14
C LYS A 244 6.89 -18.11 19.36
N GLN A 245 7.89 -17.55 20.06
CA GLN A 245 8.87 -16.58 19.59
C GLN A 245 9.67 -17.06 18.35
N ASN A 246 9.91 -16.16 17.40
CA ASN A 246 10.83 -16.30 16.26
C ASN A 246 10.49 -17.40 15.24
N HIS A 247 9.22 -17.56 14.86
CA HIS A 247 8.89 -18.42 13.73
C HIS A 247 9.07 -17.68 12.40
N HIS A 248 10.07 -18.10 11.65
CA HIS A 248 10.05 -17.96 10.20
C HIS A 248 8.85 -18.75 9.68
N LEU A 249 7.91 -18.07 9.03
CA LEU A 249 6.78 -18.67 8.35
C LEU A 249 7.32 -19.50 7.18
N ASN A 250 6.87 -20.75 7.07
CA ASN A 250 7.15 -21.56 5.89
C ASN A 250 6.25 -21.10 4.73
N ILE A 251 6.63 -19.98 4.11
CA ILE A 251 5.89 -19.40 2.99
C ILE A 251 6.32 -20.10 1.70
N ASP A 252 5.37 -20.80 1.10
CA ASP A 252 5.48 -21.37 -0.24
C ASP A 252 4.86 -20.41 -1.26
N TYR A 253 5.38 -20.46 -2.49
CA TYR A 253 4.95 -19.56 -3.54
C TYR A 253 5.07 -20.16 -4.93
N LYS A 254 4.19 -19.71 -5.83
CA LYS A 254 4.28 -19.99 -7.26
C LYS A 254 4.25 -18.68 -8.04
N LEU A 255 5.35 -18.37 -8.72
CA LEU A 255 5.48 -17.18 -9.55
C LEU A 255 5.32 -17.56 -11.02
N ASN A 256 4.48 -16.83 -11.75
CA ASN A 256 4.25 -17.02 -13.17
C ASN A 256 4.30 -15.66 -13.88
N LYS A 257 4.80 -15.64 -15.12
CA LYS A 257 4.90 -14.43 -15.95
C LYS A 257 3.76 -14.40 -16.96
N PHE A 258 3.16 -13.22 -17.19
CA PHE A 258 2.19 -13.04 -18.26
C PHE A 258 2.84 -13.17 -19.64
N PRO A 259 2.33 -14.03 -20.53
CA PRO A 259 2.87 -14.20 -21.87
C PRO A 259 2.38 -13.07 -22.77
N ILE A 260 3.28 -12.29 -23.35
CA ILE A 260 2.92 -11.28 -24.35
C ILE A 260 3.00 -11.93 -25.73
N GLU A 261 1.84 -12.12 -26.38
CA GLU A 261 1.77 -12.76 -27.69
C GLU A 261 2.45 -11.88 -28.77
N ASN A 262 3.27 -12.53 -29.62
CA ASN A 262 4.04 -11.99 -30.76
C ASN A 262 5.51 -11.55 -30.51
N ASP A 263 6.12 -11.90 -29.38
CA ASP A 263 7.56 -11.65 -29.18
C ASP A 263 8.37 -12.97 -29.16
N ASP A 264 9.00 -13.29 -30.29
CA ASP A 264 10.00 -14.36 -30.41
C ASP A 264 11.36 -13.96 -29.81
N SER A 265 11.55 -12.67 -29.50
CA SER A 265 12.64 -12.17 -28.68
C SER A 265 12.16 -12.08 -27.23
N ASN A 266 12.95 -12.59 -26.28
CA ASN A 266 12.76 -12.39 -24.84
C ASN A 266 12.92 -10.90 -24.46
N GLU A 267 12.12 -10.00 -25.03
CA GLU A 267 12.27 -8.58 -24.79
C GLU A 267 11.67 -8.21 -23.44
N ASN A 268 12.50 -7.47 -22.71
CA ASN A 268 12.21 -6.93 -21.41
C ASN A 268 11.21 -5.78 -21.58
N HIS A 269 9.93 -6.00 -21.27
CA HIS A 269 8.91 -4.95 -21.33
C HIS A 269 8.89 -4.15 -20.05
N LEU A 270 9.06 -2.82 -20.14
CA LEU A 270 8.86 -1.92 -19.01
C LEU A 270 7.37 -1.84 -18.63
N VAL A 271 6.93 -2.63 -17.66
CA VAL A 271 5.55 -2.56 -17.13
C VAL A 271 5.54 -1.65 -15.91
N TYR A 272 4.71 -0.60 -15.98
CA TYR A 272 4.63 0.45 -14.96
C TYR A 272 3.27 0.53 -14.26
N GLY A 273 2.33 -0.34 -14.62
CA GLY A 273 1.02 -0.42 -13.99
C GLY A 273 0.37 -1.75 -14.29
N ILE A 274 -0.24 -2.33 -13.26
CA ILE A 274 -1.08 -3.52 -13.33
C ILE A 274 -2.35 -3.25 -12.53
N GLY A 275 -3.49 -3.71 -13.04
CA GLY A 275 -4.78 -3.58 -12.41
C GLY A 275 -5.67 -4.76 -12.77
N SER A 276 -6.69 -5.01 -11.95
CA SER A 276 -7.68 -6.05 -12.21
C SER A 276 -9.06 -5.60 -11.72
N ASP A 277 -10.09 -6.31 -12.16
CA ASP A 277 -11.35 -6.33 -11.45
C ASP A 277 -11.24 -7.15 -10.15
N SER A 278 -12.26 -7.07 -9.30
CA SER A 278 -12.26 -7.68 -7.96
C SER A 278 -12.17 -9.21 -8.00
N ILE A 279 -12.67 -9.85 -9.06
CA ILE A 279 -12.68 -11.32 -9.20
C ILE A 279 -11.57 -11.84 -10.13
N LEU A 280 -10.61 -10.99 -10.52
CA LEU A 280 -9.52 -11.33 -11.47
C LEU A 280 -9.98 -11.86 -12.83
N SER A 281 -11.24 -11.65 -13.22
CA SER A 281 -11.72 -12.05 -14.55
C SER A 281 -11.02 -11.26 -15.65
N THR A 282 -10.59 -10.04 -15.32
CA THR A 282 -9.94 -9.13 -16.24
C THR A 282 -8.72 -8.51 -15.59
N ILE A 283 -7.56 -8.70 -16.23
CA ILE A 283 -6.28 -8.12 -15.81
C ILE A 283 -5.77 -7.21 -16.92
N LEU A 284 -5.40 -5.99 -16.54
CA LEU A 284 -4.85 -4.97 -17.41
C LEU A 284 -3.44 -4.64 -16.97
N PHE A 285 -2.50 -4.55 -17.90
CA PHE A 285 -1.22 -3.91 -17.61
C PHE A 285 -0.74 -3.03 -18.75
N ALA A 286 -0.01 -1.97 -18.38
CA ALA A 286 0.50 -0.97 -19.30
C ALA A 286 2.01 -1.14 -19.47
N SER A 287 2.45 -1.28 -20.72
CA SER A 287 3.86 -1.35 -21.09
C SER A 287 4.31 -0.04 -21.72
N PHE A 288 5.37 0.54 -21.16
CA PHE A 288 5.94 1.80 -21.65
C PHE A 288 6.63 1.63 -23.00
N TYR A 289 7.38 0.55 -23.19
CA TYR A 289 8.11 0.31 -24.44
C TYR A 289 7.20 -0.07 -25.60
N GLU A 290 6.19 -0.90 -25.32
CA GLU A 290 5.21 -1.27 -26.33
C GLU A 290 4.23 -0.14 -26.65
N LYS A 291 4.09 0.83 -25.74
CA LYS A 291 3.08 1.89 -25.80
C LYS A 291 1.66 1.31 -25.98
N LYS A 292 1.42 0.17 -25.35
CA LYS A 292 0.17 -0.60 -25.40
C LYS A 292 -0.31 -0.93 -24.00
N ILE A 293 -1.63 -1.13 -23.90
CA ILE A 293 -2.28 -1.76 -22.77
C ILE A 293 -2.62 -3.18 -23.20
N PHE A 294 -2.20 -4.14 -22.39
CA PHE A 294 -2.55 -5.54 -22.59
C PHE A 294 -3.75 -5.90 -21.72
N LEU A 295 -4.65 -6.69 -22.29
CA LEU A 295 -5.87 -7.16 -21.64
C LEU A 295 -5.84 -8.69 -21.62
N TYR A 296 -5.79 -9.24 -20.41
CA TYR A 296 -5.92 -10.67 -20.17
C TYR A 296 -7.29 -10.91 -19.58
N LYS A 297 -8.04 -11.81 -20.19
CA LYS A 297 -9.29 -12.31 -19.64
C LYS A 297 -9.08 -13.72 -19.17
N SER A 298 -9.52 -14.02 -17.96
CA SER A 298 -9.66 -15.41 -17.54
C SER A 298 -10.67 -16.06 -18.49
N CYS A 299 -10.24 -17.11 -19.20
CA CYS A 299 -11.18 -17.97 -19.92
C CYS A 299 -11.69 -18.98 -18.90
N ASP A 300 -13.00 -18.94 -18.63
CA ASP A 300 -13.69 -20.00 -17.90
C ASP A 300 -13.52 -21.37 -18.57
#